data_AF-A0A397VXV8-F1
#
_entry.id   AF-A0A397VXV8-F1
#
_cell.length_a   1.000
_cell.length_b   1.000
_cell.length_c   1.000
_cell.angle_alpha   90.00
_cell.angle_beta   90.00
_cell.angle_gamma   90.00
#
_symmetry.space_group_name_H-M   'P 1'
#
loop_
_entity.id
_entity.type
_entity.pdbx_description
1 polymer ?
#
loop_
_entity_poly.entity_id
_entity_poly.type
_entity_poly.pdbx_seq_one_letter_code
_entity_poly.pdbx_strand_id
1 'polypeptide(L)'
;MTIRTFTSNKTLAVQFSANAGIYAIMLGYNQPKTPKSFILYQLTTPNITFTGLYCSVDFVFIGHSCIASIRTTAVSTFYVRIRFLSSGTILSLDQMFPPNNGSLTNLRMLPLGGYALITRVYHGQIINFTFNLYDDDDKLSEYNFPLKQITANFDGAFDVLQNNTMLVALNETTTSWQILSVNLPLLSPYNSKCF
;
A
#
# COMPACT_ATOMS: atom_id res chain seq x y z
N MET A 1 1.18 24.25 11.96
CA MET A 1 1.68 22.95 11.46
C MET A 1 2.98 22.65 12.20
N THR A 2 2.99 21.71 13.14
CA THR A 2 4.17 21.42 13.96
C THR A 2 4.91 20.26 13.33
N ILE A 3 5.98 20.55 12.59
CA ILE A 3 6.87 19.54 12.02
C ILE A 3 7.64 18.91 13.20
N ARG A 4 7.37 17.63 13.47
CA ARG A 4 8.10 16.87 14.48
C ARG A 4 9.25 16.14 13.80
N THR A 5 10.47 16.65 14.00
CA THR A 5 11.70 15.99 13.56
C THR A 5 12.06 14.91 14.57
N PHE A 6 11.98 13.63 14.16
CA PHE A 6 12.41 12.52 15.00
C PHE A 6 13.93 12.36 14.87
N THR A 7 14.67 12.78 15.90
CA THR A 7 16.08 12.44 16.02
C THR A 7 16.22 10.98 16.47
N SER A 8 16.80 10.15 15.60
CA SER A 8 17.18 8.78 15.93
C SER A 8 18.13 8.79 17.12
N ASN A 9 17.65 8.40 18.29
CA ASN A 9 18.51 8.22 19.46
C ASN A 9 19.43 7.00 19.23
N LYS A 10 20.65 7.01 19.78
CA LYS A 10 21.70 6.00 19.50
C LYS A 10 21.24 4.55 19.76
N THR A 11 20.23 4.37 20.62
CA THR A 11 19.57 3.10 20.94
C THR A 11 18.62 2.59 19.85
N LEU A 12 17.94 3.46 19.10
CA LEU A 12 17.11 3.06 17.95
C LEU A 12 17.99 2.63 16.77
N ALA A 13 19.12 3.31 16.55
CA ALA A 13 20.07 2.95 15.50
C ALA A 13 20.65 1.53 15.67
N VAL A 14 20.86 1.06 16.90
CA VAL A 14 21.30 -0.33 17.20
C VAL A 14 20.17 -1.33 16.95
N GLN A 15 18.91 -0.94 17.13
CA GLN A 15 17.74 -1.77 16.83
C GLN A 15 17.51 -1.95 15.32
N PHE A 16 18.12 -1.10 14.50
CA PHE A 16 18.05 -1.12 13.03
C PHE A 16 19.30 -1.74 12.37
N SER A 17 20.05 -2.60 13.08
CA SER A 17 21.35 -3.14 12.65
C SER A 17 21.31 -4.20 11.53
N ALA A 18 20.15 -4.42 10.92
CA ALA A 18 20.02 -5.32 9.78
C ALA A 18 20.69 -4.74 8.53
N ASN A 19 21.23 -5.62 7.67
CA ASN A 19 21.64 -5.23 6.31
C ASN A 19 20.45 -4.64 5.52
N ALA A 20 19.25 -5.16 5.77
CA ALA A 20 17.98 -4.65 5.25
C ALA A 20 16.85 -5.06 6.21
N GLY A 21 16.04 -4.11 6.68
CA GLY A 21 14.88 -4.40 7.53
C GLY A 21 13.74 -3.40 7.36
N ILE A 22 12.51 -3.87 7.60
CA ILE A 22 11.29 -3.06 7.66
C ILE A 22 10.86 -2.98 9.10
N TYR A 23 10.60 -1.76 9.56
CA TYR A 23 10.23 -1.46 10.93
C TYR A 23 8.94 -0.65 10.94
N ALA A 24 8.07 -0.92 11.92
CA ALA A 24 6.91 -0.10 12.19
C ALA A 24 7.13 0.74 13.44
N ILE A 25 6.78 2.02 13.34
CA ILE A 25 6.77 2.94 14.48
C ILE A 25 5.32 3.35 14.71
N MET A 26 4.75 2.88 15.82
CA MET A 26 3.36 3.17 16.18
C MET A 26 3.27 4.45 16.99
N LEU A 27 2.48 5.41 16.48
CA LEU A 27 2.20 6.67 17.15
C LEU A 27 0.81 6.60 17.79
N GLY A 28 0.76 6.57 19.12
CA GLY A 28 -0.50 6.62 19.86
C GLY A 28 -1.11 8.02 19.81
N TYR A 29 -2.38 8.13 19.44
CA TYR A 29 -3.11 9.40 19.48
C TYR A 29 -3.14 9.96 20.90
N ASN A 30 -2.73 11.22 21.08
CA ASN A 30 -2.62 11.90 22.38
C ASN A 30 -1.77 11.16 23.44
N GLN A 31 -0.92 10.21 23.04
CA GLN A 31 -0.01 9.55 23.98
C GLN A 31 1.32 10.32 24.03
N PRO A 32 1.71 10.88 25.19
CA PRO A 32 2.97 11.60 25.35
C PRO A 32 4.20 10.66 25.43
N LYS A 33 4.00 9.33 25.38
CA LYS A 33 5.06 8.34 25.56
C LYS A 33 5.77 8.01 24.24
N THR A 34 7.03 7.63 24.39
CA THR A 34 7.94 7.23 23.32
C THR A 34 7.27 6.30 22.30
N PRO A 35 7.49 6.54 20.99
CA PRO A 35 6.98 5.67 19.95
C PRO A 35 7.42 4.22 20.19
N LYS A 36 6.50 3.27 20.06
CA LYS A 36 6.87 1.85 20.08
C LYS A 36 7.32 1.45 18.67
N SER A 37 8.55 0.94 18.57
CA SER A 37 9.12 0.40 17.35
C SER A 37 9.11 -1.13 17.39
N PHE A 38 8.78 -1.74 16.25
CA PHE A 38 8.81 -3.19 16.07
C PHE A 38 9.51 -3.53 14.76
N ILE A 39 10.24 -4.65 14.74
CA ILE A 39 10.83 -5.20 13.52
C ILE A 39 9.75 -6.03 12.84
N LEU A 40 9.34 -5.65 11.63
CA LEU A 40 8.33 -6.38 10.85
C LEU A 40 8.96 -7.41 9.93
N TYR A 41 10.14 -7.10 9.39
CA TYR A 41 10.84 -7.99 8.49
C TYR A 41 12.33 -7.66 8.50
N GLN A 42 13.18 -8.68 8.45
CA GLN A 42 14.62 -8.51 8.46
C GLN A 42 15.24 -9.52 7.50
N LEU A 43 16.15 -9.03 6.66
CA LEU A 43 16.99 -9.86 5.81
C LEU A 43 18.44 -9.77 6.27
N THR A 44 19.08 -10.94 6.31
CA THR A 44 20.50 -11.08 6.65
C THR A 44 21.39 -11.10 5.41
N THR A 45 20.81 -11.34 4.23
CA THR A 45 21.51 -11.36 2.96
C THR A 45 22.09 -9.98 2.61
N PRO A 46 23.33 -9.90 2.12
CA PRO A 46 23.91 -8.65 1.64
C PRO A 46 23.30 -8.23 0.29
N ASN A 47 23.45 -6.97 -0.07
CA ASN A 47 23.07 -6.40 -1.39
C ASN A 47 21.57 -6.38 -1.69
N ILE A 48 20.77 -6.00 -0.68
CA ILE A 48 19.32 -5.83 -0.82
C ILE A 48 18.98 -4.34 -0.78
N THR A 49 18.11 -3.92 -1.69
CA THR A 49 17.57 -2.56 -1.71
C THR A 49 16.05 -2.59 -1.70
N PHE A 50 15.44 -1.92 -0.73
CA PHE A 50 14.00 -1.64 -0.78
C PHE A 50 13.73 -0.49 -1.76
N THR A 51 12.89 -0.74 -2.75
CA THR A 51 12.57 0.23 -3.81
C THR A 51 11.21 0.88 -3.64
N GLY A 52 10.34 0.32 -2.79
CA GLY A 52 9.02 0.86 -2.49
C GLY A 52 8.37 0.16 -1.30
N LEU A 53 7.46 0.88 -0.63
CA LEU A 53 6.65 0.37 0.47
C LEU A 53 5.25 0.98 0.36
N TYR A 54 4.24 0.13 0.28
CA TYR A 54 2.84 0.54 0.12
C TYR A 54 2.04 -0.04 1.27
N CYS A 55 1.55 0.81 2.17
CA CYS A 55 0.85 0.39 3.38
C CYS A 55 -0.57 0.96 3.43
N SER A 56 -1.48 0.19 4.02
CA SER A 56 -2.81 0.67 4.42
C SER A 56 -3.30 -0.10 5.64
N VAL A 57 -4.39 0.40 6.22
CA VAL A 57 -5.15 -0.34 7.23
C VAL A 57 -5.82 -1.53 6.54
N ASP A 58 -5.77 -2.68 7.19
CA ASP A 58 -6.41 -3.92 6.78
C ASP A 58 -7.59 -4.18 7.73
N PHE A 59 -8.81 -3.91 7.30
CA PHE A 59 -10.00 -4.12 8.14
C PHE A 59 -10.42 -5.58 8.20
N VAL A 60 -10.02 -6.40 7.24
CA VAL A 60 -10.36 -7.83 7.20
C VAL A 60 -9.62 -8.56 8.32
N PHE A 61 -8.34 -8.26 8.50
CA PHE A 61 -7.49 -8.88 9.52
C PHE A 61 -7.27 -8.01 10.77
N ILE A 62 -8.00 -6.89 10.88
CA ILE A 62 -7.98 -5.95 12.03
C ILE A 62 -6.55 -5.48 12.34
N GLY A 63 -5.87 -4.94 11.34
CA GLY A 63 -4.47 -4.53 11.48
C GLY A 63 -4.01 -3.63 10.36
N HIS A 64 -2.80 -3.88 9.89
CA HIS A 64 -2.13 -3.17 8.81
C HIS A 64 -1.58 -4.18 7.83
N SER A 65 -1.59 -3.82 6.56
CA SER A 65 -0.96 -4.58 5.50
C SER A 65 -0.06 -3.68 4.68
N CYS A 66 1.16 -4.15 4.44
CA CYS A 66 2.15 -3.48 3.62
C CYS A 66 2.66 -4.41 2.53
N ILE A 67 2.87 -3.87 1.32
CA ILE A 67 3.64 -4.54 0.26
C ILE A 67 4.96 -3.81 0.13
N ALA A 68 6.06 -4.54 0.32
CA ALA A 68 7.41 -4.05 0.10
C ALA A 68 7.95 -4.56 -1.25
N SER A 69 8.54 -3.66 -2.03
CA SER A 69 9.27 -3.99 -3.25
C SER A 69 10.76 -4.07 -2.92
N ILE A 70 11.37 -5.21 -3.22
CA ILE A 70 12.72 -5.56 -2.82
C ILE A 70 13.52 -5.96 -4.04
N ARG A 71 14.66 -5.33 -4.26
CA ARG A 71 15.58 -5.64 -5.35
C ARG A 71 16.84 -6.29 -4.79
N THR A 72 17.26 -7.40 -5.40
CA THR A 72 18.56 -8.01 -5.13
C THR A 72 19.41 -7.98 -6.40
N THR A 73 20.72 -8.16 -6.25
CA THR A 73 21.65 -8.23 -7.38
C THR A 73 21.56 -9.54 -8.17
N ALA A 74 21.08 -10.63 -7.55
CA ALA A 74 21.05 -11.97 -8.14
C ALA A 74 19.66 -12.39 -8.67
N VAL A 75 18.62 -11.97 -7.97
CA VAL A 75 17.21 -12.28 -8.25
C VAL A 75 16.55 -10.93 -8.53
N SER A 76 15.95 -10.78 -9.69
CA SER A 76 15.14 -9.62 -10.09
C SER A 76 14.19 -9.14 -8.96
N THR A 77 13.66 -7.93 -9.08
CA THR A 77 12.75 -7.34 -8.08
C THR A 77 11.64 -8.31 -7.66
N PHE A 78 11.50 -8.56 -6.37
CA PHE A 78 10.44 -9.37 -5.77
C PHE A 78 9.64 -8.54 -4.76
N TYR A 79 8.48 -9.06 -4.36
CA TYR A 79 7.56 -8.34 -3.47
C TYR A 79 7.22 -9.21 -2.27
N VAL A 80 7.02 -8.57 -1.13
CA VAL A 80 6.61 -9.24 0.11
C VAL A 80 5.43 -8.50 0.70
N ARG A 81 4.35 -9.21 0.97
CA ARG A 81 3.21 -8.75 1.76
C ARG A 81 3.48 -9.03 3.23
N ILE A 82 3.30 -8.02 4.06
CA ILE A 82 3.45 -8.11 5.51
C ILE A 82 2.14 -7.69 6.14
N ARG A 83 1.49 -8.60 6.87
CA ARG A 83 0.32 -8.28 7.69
C ARG A 83 0.73 -8.25 9.16
N PHE A 84 0.32 -7.22 9.88
CA PHE A 84 0.67 -7.07 11.29
C PHE A 84 -0.38 -6.25 12.06
N LEU A 85 -0.47 -6.50 13.36
CA LEU A 85 -1.34 -5.77 14.27
C LEU A 85 -0.67 -4.48 14.76
N SER A 86 -1.47 -3.54 15.27
CA SER A 86 -0.96 -2.34 15.96
C SER A 86 -0.09 -2.64 17.19
N SER A 87 -0.16 -3.87 17.72
CA SER A 87 0.73 -4.39 18.76
C SER A 87 2.16 -4.70 18.26
N GLY A 88 2.37 -4.70 16.95
CA GLY A 88 3.61 -5.16 16.30
C GLY A 88 3.64 -6.65 15.99
N THR A 89 2.60 -7.42 16.35
CA THR A 89 2.52 -8.85 16.05
C THR A 89 2.36 -9.07 14.55
N ILE A 90 3.28 -9.82 13.94
CA ILE A 90 3.20 -10.22 12.53
C ILE A 90 2.19 -11.37 12.41
N LEU A 91 1.22 -11.19 11.51
CA LEU A 91 0.18 -12.18 11.20
C LEU A 91 0.59 -13.06 10.02
N SER A 92 1.11 -12.45 8.96
CA SER A 92 1.61 -13.18 7.79
C SER A 92 2.74 -12.41 7.10
N LEU A 93 3.57 -13.17 6.39
CA LEU A 93 4.71 -12.68 5.62
C LEU A 93 4.80 -13.51 4.33
N ASP A 94 4.15 -13.01 3.29
CA ASP A 94 3.89 -13.77 2.07
C ASP A 94 4.67 -13.17 0.91
N GLN A 95 5.46 -13.98 0.21
CA GLN A 95 6.10 -13.53 -1.02
C GLN A 95 5.06 -13.42 -2.13
N MET A 96 5.03 -12.27 -2.80
CA MET A 96 4.12 -11.98 -3.89
C MET A 96 4.86 -11.94 -5.23
N PHE A 97 4.16 -12.37 -6.27
CA PHE A 97 4.64 -12.24 -7.64
C PHE A 97 3.72 -11.29 -8.41
N PRO A 98 4.28 -10.29 -9.09
CA PRO A 98 3.48 -9.36 -9.86
C PRO A 98 2.70 -10.11 -10.95
N PRO A 99 1.40 -9.82 -11.12
CA PRO A 99 0.64 -10.35 -12.23
C PRO A 99 1.30 -9.92 -13.56
N ASN A 100 1.48 -10.87 -14.47
CA ASN A 100 2.11 -10.71 -15.80
C ASN A 100 3.62 -10.39 -15.82
N ASN A 101 4.40 -10.81 -14.82
CA ASN A 101 5.86 -10.55 -14.75
C ASN A 101 6.25 -9.05 -14.82
N GLY A 102 5.29 -8.16 -14.52
CA GLY A 102 5.49 -6.71 -14.53
C GLY A 102 6.17 -6.19 -13.26
N SER A 103 6.29 -4.87 -13.14
CA SER A 103 6.72 -4.21 -11.90
C SER A 103 5.53 -3.57 -11.21
N LEU A 104 5.38 -3.76 -9.90
CA LEU A 104 4.36 -3.10 -9.09
C LEU A 104 4.88 -1.72 -8.66
N THR A 105 4.76 -0.74 -9.54
CA THR A 105 5.28 0.62 -9.29
C THR A 105 4.24 1.56 -8.67
N ASN A 106 2.95 1.31 -8.94
CA ASN A 106 1.85 2.12 -8.45
C ASN A 106 0.78 1.19 -7.86
N LEU A 107 0.92 0.91 -6.57
CA LEU A 107 0.00 0.06 -5.82
C LEU A 107 -0.79 0.88 -4.82
N ARG A 108 -2.02 0.44 -4.58
CA ARG A 108 -2.81 0.87 -3.43
C ARG A 108 -3.40 -0.35 -2.74
N MET A 109 -3.01 -0.56 -1.49
CA MET A 109 -3.66 -1.56 -0.62
C MET A 109 -5.11 -1.15 -0.37
N LEU A 110 -6.03 -2.12 -0.44
CA LEU A 110 -7.45 -1.86 -0.30
C LEU A 110 -7.94 -2.27 1.09
N PRO A 111 -8.81 -1.47 1.74
CA PRO A 111 -9.19 -1.72 3.14
C PRO A 111 -9.97 -3.02 3.36
N LEU A 112 -10.70 -3.49 2.35
CA LEU A 112 -11.49 -4.74 2.38
C LEU A 112 -10.82 -5.87 1.59
N GLY A 113 -9.49 -5.93 1.65
CA GLY A 113 -8.71 -7.00 1.04
C GLY A 113 -8.16 -6.67 -0.34
N GLY A 114 -7.11 -7.39 -0.73
CA GLY A 114 -6.48 -7.21 -2.03
C GLY A 114 -5.77 -5.87 -2.20
N TYR A 115 -5.51 -5.52 -3.46
CA TYR A 115 -4.83 -4.29 -3.85
C TYR A 115 -5.26 -3.83 -5.24
N ALA A 116 -5.13 -2.53 -5.51
CA ALA A 116 -5.27 -1.96 -6.84
C ALA A 116 -3.89 -1.70 -7.45
N LEU A 117 -3.65 -2.23 -8.65
CA LEU A 117 -2.55 -1.83 -9.52
C LEU A 117 -3.03 -0.69 -10.42
N ILE A 118 -2.36 0.46 -10.33
CA ILE A 118 -2.77 1.69 -11.02
C ILE A 118 -1.82 1.96 -12.19
N THR A 119 -2.37 1.92 -13.40
CA THR A 119 -1.66 2.38 -14.60
C THR A 119 -2.05 3.82 -14.91
N ARG A 120 -1.05 4.63 -15.28
CA ARG A 120 -1.25 6.02 -15.70
C ARG A 120 -0.68 6.20 -17.10
N VAL A 121 -1.49 6.68 -18.03
CA VAL A 121 -1.06 7.01 -19.39
C VAL A 121 -1.27 8.50 -19.63
N TYR A 122 -0.20 9.19 -20.01
CA TYR A 122 -0.20 10.63 -20.23
C TYR A 122 -0.47 10.95 -21.71
N HIS A 123 -1.41 11.85 -21.95
CA HIS A 123 -1.75 12.39 -23.27
C HIS A 123 -1.80 13.92 -23.20
N GLY A 124 -0.64 14.58 -23.30
CA GLY A 124 -0.54 16.03 -23.12
C GLY A 124 -0.90 16.43 -21.69
N GLN A 125 -1.94 17.24 -21.53
CA GLN A 125 -2.43 17.72 -20.22
C GLN A 125 -3.49 16.80 -19.58
N ILE A 126 -3.68 15.59 -20.11
CA ILE A 126 -4.69 14.64 -19.67
C ILE A 126 -3.99 13.35 -19.21
N ILE A 127 -4.50 12.76 -18.13
CA ILE A 127 -4.08 11.44 -17.62
C ILE A 127 -5.25 10.48 -17.72
N ASN A 128 -4.99 9.30 -18.27
CA ASN A 128 -5.89 8.16 -18.20
C ASN A 128 -5.42 7.20 -17.11
N PHE A 129 -6.26 7.00 -16.10
CA PHE A 129 -6.06 6.00 -15.06
C PHE A 129 -6.77 4.70 -15.45
N THR A 130 -6.08 3.58 -15.24
CA THR A 130 -6.69 2.24 -15.22
C THR A 130 -6.39 1.60 -13.87
N PHE A 131 -7.44 1.14 -13.19
CA PHE A 131 -7.34 0.48 -11.89
C PHE A 131 -7.65 -1.00 -12.06
N ASN A 132 -6.65 -1.85 -11.93
CA ASN A 132 -6.81 -3.30 -11.93
C ASN A 132 -6.83 -3.78 -10.47
N LEU A 133 -7.96 -4.34 -10.05
CA LEU A 133 -8.13 -4.84 -8.68
C LEU A 133 -7.71 -6.29 -8.60
N TYR A 134 -6.88 -6.64 -7.62
CA TYR A 134 -6.45 -8.00 -7.33
C TYR A 134 -6.90 -8.40 -5.94
N ASP A 135 -7.31 -9.66 -5.79
CA ASP A 135 -7.65 -10.23 -4.49
C ASP A 135 -6.40 -10.58 -3.66
N ASP A 136 -6.62 -11.21 -2.51
CA ASP A 136 -5.54 -11.66 -1.64
C ASP A 136 -4.72 -12.83 -2.21
N ASP A 137 -5.26 -13.55 -3.21
CA ASP A 137 -4.62 -14.66 -3.92
C ASP A 137 -3.95 -14.21 -5.23
N ASP A 138 -3.77 -12.89 -5.42
CA ASP A 138 -3.20 -12.28 -6.63
C ASP A 138 -4.01 -12.52 -7.93
N LYS A 139 -5.31 -12.83 -7.82
CA LYS A 139 -6.20 -12.98 -8.97
C LYS A 139 -6.86 -11.66 -9.33
N LEU A 140 -6.90 -11.36 -10.62
CA LEU A 140 -7.54 -10.17 -11.16
C LEU A 140 -9.07 -10.28 -10.96
N SER A 141 -9.65 -9.27 -10.32
CA SER A 141 -11.10 -9.14 -10.17
C SER A 141 -11.76 -8.85 -11.51
N GLU A 142 -12.93 -9.45 -11.76
CA GLU A 142 -13.77 -9.14 -12.91
C GLU A 142 -14.43 -7.75 -12.81
N TYR A 143 -14.42 -7.15 -11.61
CA TYR A 143 -14.97 -5.82 -11.37
C TYR A 143 -14.17 -4.74 -12.13
N ASN A 144 -14.79 -4.18 -13.16
CA ASN A 144 -14.10 -3.29 -14.09
C ASN A 144 -14.89 -2.00 -14.40
N PHE A 145 -16.13 -1.87 -13.92
CA PHE A 145 -16.96 -0.69 -14.11
C PHE A 145 -17.10 0.06 -12.78
N PRO A 146 -16.82 1.37 -12.69
CA PRO A 146 -16.40 2.31 -13.73
C PRO A 146 -14.85 2.45 -13.89
N LEU A 147 -14.07 1.41 -13.57
CA LEU A 147 -12.62 1.47 -13.41
C LEU A 147 -11.77 1.28 -14.68
N LYS A 148 -12.37 0.86 -15.81
CA LYS A 148 -11.66 0.49 -17.05
C LYS A 148 -10.76 1.61 -17.58
N GLN A 149 -11.25 2.85 -17.56
CA GLN A 149 -10.45 4.02 -17.90
C GLN A 149 -11.11 5.28 -17.34
N ILE A 150 -10.42 5.97 -16.44
CA ILE A 150 -10.90 7.23 -15.85
C ILE A 150 -9.97 8.35 -16.31
N THR A 151 -10.54 9.33 -16.98
CA THR A 151 -9.80 10.49 -17.51
C THR A 151 -9.81 11.63 -16.50
N ALA A 152 -8.61 12.11 -16.16
CA ALA A 152 -8.36 13.22 -15.26
C ALA A 152 -7.46 14.27 -15.92
N ASN A 153 -7.30 15.42 -15.27
CA ASN A 153 -6.31 16.42 -15.68
C ASN A 153 -4.87 15.95 -15.40
N PHE A 154 -3.88 16.78 -15.74
CA PHE A 154 -2.45 16.48 -15.57
C PHE A 154 -2.04 16.29 -14.10
N ASP A 155 -2.79 16.86 -13.16
CA ASP A 155 -2.58 16.71 -11.72
C ASP A 155 -3.51 15.66 -11.08
N GLY A 156 -4.02 14.74 -11.90
CA GLY A 156 -5.04 13.77 -11.53
C GLY A 156 -4.78 13.13 -10.16
N ALA A 157 -5.79 13.18 -9.30
CA ALA A 157 -5.72 12.72 -7.92
C ALA A 157 -6.77 11.66 -7.65
N PHE A 158 -6.44 10.70 -6.80
CA PHE A 158 -7.40 9.73 -6.29
C PHE A 158 -7.02 9.32 -4.86
N ASP A 159 -8.00 8.82 -4.13
CA ASP A 159 -7.78 8.19 -2.83
C ASP A 159 -8.77 7.05 -2.59
N VAL A 160 -8.42 6.13 -1.69
CA VAL A 160 -9.31 5.07 -1.24
C VAL A 160 -9.61 5.30 0.24
N LEU A 161 -10.88 5.58 0.52
CA LEU A 161 -11.39 5.84 1.85
C LEU A 161 -11.55 4.52 2.65
N GLN A 162 -11.63 4.66 3.97
CA GLN A 162 -11.76 3.54 4.89
C GLN A 162 -13.03 2.69 4.67
N ASN A 163 -14.10 3.29 4.14
CA ASN A 163 -15.35 2.60 3.80
C ASN A 163 -15.29 1.88 2.43
N ASN A 164 -14.08 1.57 1.93
CA ASN A 164 -13.85 0.93 0.64
C ASN A 164 -14.40 1.71 -0.57
N THR A 165 -14.53 3.03 -0.44
CA THR A 165 -14.92 3.92 -1.53
C THR A 165 -13.67 4.54 -2.14
N MET A 166 -13.51 4.41 -3.46
CA MET A 166 -12.49 5.14 -4.20
C MET A 166 -13.05 6.47 -4.70
N LEU A 167 -12.30 7.54 -4.47
CA LEU A 167 -12.57 8.87 -5.02
C LEU A 167 -11.54 9.17 -6.10
N VAL A 168 -11.98 9.68 -7.24
CA VAL A 168 -11.08 10.15 -8.32
C VAL A 168 -11.50 11.55 -8.74
N ALA A 169 -10.56 12.50 -8.69
CA ALA A 169 -10.74 13.82 -9.25
C ALA A 169 -10.75 13.69 -10.79
N LEU A 170 -11.87 14.08 -11.40
CA LEU A 170 -12.02 14.06 -12.86
C LEU A 170 -11.44 15.34 -13.46
N ASN A 171 -11.40 15.38 -14.80
CA ASN A 171 -10.99 16.58 -15.52
C ASN A 171 -11.85 17.81 -15.12
N GLU A 172 -11.17 18.91 -14.87
CA GLU A 172 -11.79 20.19 -14.52
C GLU A 172 -12.14 20.97 -15.80
N THR A 173 -13.20 21.77 -15.72
CA THR A 173 -13.42 22.85 -16.69
C THR A 173 -12.96 24.17 -16.07
N THR A 174 -13.07 25.26 -16.82
CA THR A 174 -12.76 26.61 -16.31
C THR A 174 -13.60 27.04 -15.11
N THR A 175 -14.74 26.37 -14.84
CA THR A 175 -15.70 26.79 -13.81
C THR A 175 -16.21 25.66 -12.91
N SER A 176 -15.84 24.41 -13.19
CA SER A 176 -16.35 23.25 -12.45
C SER A 176 -15.32 22.16 -12.30
N TRP A 177 -15.34 21.48 -11.16
CA TRP A 177 -14.61 20.24 -10.94
C TRP A 177 -15.60 19.14 -10.53
N GLN A 178 -15.22 17.88 -10.71
CA GLN A 178 -16.05 16.73 -10.37
C GLN A 178 -15.21 15.66 -9.69
N ILE A 179 -15.81 14.95 -8.73
CA ILE A 179 -15.22 13.76 -8.12
C ILE A 179 -16.10 12.57 -8.47
N LEU A 180 -15.47 11.55 -9.07
CA LEU A 180 -16.08 10.24 -9.22
C LEU A 180 -15.95 9.49 -7.90
N SER A 181 -17.07 9.00 -7.37
CA SER A 181 -17.13 8.15 -6.20
C SER A 181 -17.53 6.74 -6.60
N VAL A 182 -16.71 5.74 -6.25
CA VAL A 182 -16.90 4.34 -6.63
C VAL A 182 -16.80 3.45 -5.40
N ASN A 183 -17.84 2.68 -5.12
CA ASN A 183 -17.77 1.64 -4.10
C ASN A 183 -17.00 0.44 -4.66
N LEU A 184 -15.86 0.10 -4.06
CA LEU A 184 -15.06 -1.04 -4.48
C LEU A 184 -15.68 -2.35 -3.95
N PRO A 185 -15.52 -3.47 -4.67
CA PRO A 185 -15.96 -4.77 -4.20
C PRO A 185 -15.16 -5.22 -2.97
N LEU A 186 -15.75 -6.16 -2.23
CA LEU A 186 -15.01 -6.96 -1.25
C LEU A 186 -14.09 -7.93 -2.01
N LEU A 187 -12.80 -7.92 -1.70
CA LEU A 187 -11.79 -8.72 -2.41
C LEU A 187 -11.10 -9.75 -1.52
N SER A 188 -11.34 -9.74 -0.22
CA SER A 188 -10.97 -10.85 0.65
C SER A 188 -12.21 -11.69 0.99
N PRO A 189 -12.11 -13.04 0.98
CA PRO A 189 -13.16 -13.85 1.58
C PRO A 189 -13.28 -13.48 3.05
N TYR A 190 -14.49 -13.14 3.51
CA TYR A 190 -14.76 -12.94 4.93
C TYR A 190 -14.44 -14.26 5.65
N ASN A 191 -13.29 -14.33 6.31
CA ASN A 191 -12.89 -15.56 6.99
C ASN A 191 -13.68 -15.62 8.30
N SER A 192 -14.85 -16.26 8.26
CA SER A 192 -15.71 -16.46 9.44
C SER A 192 -15.10 -17.43 10.47
N LYS A 193 -13.83 -17.83 10.30
CA LYS A 193 -13.06 -18.61 11.25
C LYS A 193 -12.20 -17.65 12.08
N CYS A 194 -12.85 -16.96 13.00
CA CYS A 194 -12.17 -16.57 14.23
C CYS A 194 -11.80 -17.85 15.01
N PHE A 195 -10.64 -17.84 15.64
CA PHE A 195 -10.19 -18.83 16.62
C PHE A 195 -11.24 -19.12 17.69
#